data_AF-A0A1A9AIR6-F1
#
_entry.id   AF-A0A1A9AIR6-F1
#
_cell.length_a   1.000
_cell.length_b   1.000
_cell.length_c   1.000
_cell.angle_alpha   90.00
_cell.angle_beta   90.00
_cell.angle_gamma   90.00
#
_symmetry.space_group_name_H-M   'P 1'
#
loop_
_entity.id
_entity.type
_entity.pdbx_description
1 polymer ?
#
loop_
_entity_poly.entity_id
_entity_poly.type
_entity_poly.pdbx_seq_one_letter_code
_entity_poly.pdbx_strand_id
1 'polypeptide(L)'
;MVEEEKILQNLSKYELYDKFNQNVDDTSKYVSYCKLMTLYTGMYPGILDVCYIFARNLITLPEILNHHMDNDERCRYFNFWITDKVRKLLATEWKDNGSEHIALTRFLQVENSIKKESENNNCHFDYSSNVTLELWKEWKDLHDYIRNYDDIQQRITSDGHMCTIYSKYFNNIKKAHDKYKEECCNRDSNNCPNLIKLDYFCTENNLFTKLTCEETKNDASASPEMSRNSNPHGQLATDKIPSAFPISRHSDDVGSHDLSPYNSNYYVKLSVGLSLLGIFSTIFYLYNFTTLGTWIRSKILRKNKINDNMDKDSQNLLEHESGNVDVNFYGDDFNIKYLPS
;
A
#
# COMPACT_ATOMS: atom_id res chain seq x y z
N MET A 1 8.04 -13.92 1.07
CA MET A 1 8.24 -13.50 -0.33
C MET A 1 7.26 -14.30 -1.18
N VAL A 2 6.43 -13.62 -1.97
CA VAL A 2 5.48 -14.28 -2.88
C VAL A 2 6.29 -14.96 -4.00
N GLU A 3 5.77 -16.05 -4.60
CA GLU A 3 6.51 -16.81 -5.62
C GLU A 3 7.02 -15.96 -6.78
N GLU A 4 6.26 -14.95 -7.18
CA GLU A 4 6.58 -14.04 -8.28
C GLU A 4 7.73 -13.07 -7.93
N GLU A 5 7.90 -12.72 -6.65
CA GLU A 5 8.99 -11.85 -6.17
C GLU A 5 10.36 -12.56 -6.20
N LYS A 6 10.41 -13.88 -6.43
CA LYS A 6 11.66 -14.63 -6.61
C LYS A 6 12.52 -14.07 -7.75
N ILE A 7 11.90 -13.44 -8.75
CA ILE A 7 12.63 -12.82 -9.85
C ILE A 7 13.56 -11.68 -9.38
N LEU A 8 13.26 -11.06 -8.24
CA LEU A 8 14.05 -9.99 -7.62
C LEU A 8 15.09 -10.49 -6.62
N GLN A 9 15.04 -11.77 -6.24
CA GLN A 9 15.91 -12.32 -5.21
C GLN A 9 17.38 -12.22 -5.62
N ASN A 10 18.24 -11.77 -4.70
CA ASN A 10 19.68 -11.57 -4.95
C ASN A 10 19.99 -10.53 -6.06
N LEU A 11 19.07 -9.62 -6.37
CA LEU A 11 19.36 -8.50 -7.27
C LEU A 11 19.89 -7.30 -6.48
N SER A 12 20.93 -6.67 -7.01
CA SER A 12 21.73 -5.68 -6.29
C SER A 12 20.91 -4.48 -5.81
N LYS A 13 19.90 -4.06 -6.58
CA LYS A 13 19.03 -2.93 -6.24
C LYS A 13 17.92 -3.35 -5.27
N TYR A 14 17.48 -4.59 -5.31
CA TYR A 14 16.51 -5.13 -4.34
C TYR A 14 17.14 -5.35 -2.96
N GLU A 15 18.38 -5.84 -2.91
CA GLU A 15 19.12 -6.07 -1.65
C GLU A 15 19.45 -4.77 -0.89
N LEU A 16 19.29 -3.59 -1.51
CA LEU A 16 19.48 -2.31 -0.81
C LEU A 16 18.55 -2.16 0.40
N TYR A 17 17.35 -2.77 0.37
CA TYR A 17 16.43 -2.75 1.50
C TYR A 17 16.99 -3.45 2.75
N ASP A 18 17.90 -4.42 2.60
CA ASP A 18 18.48 -5.15 3.73
C ASP A 18 19.36 -4.25 4.60
N LYS A 19 19.94 -3.20 4.02
CA LYS A 19 20.76 -2.23 4.74
C LYS A 19 19.95 -1.47 5.79
N PHE A 20 18.66 -1.26 5.55
CA PHE A 20 17.76 -0.63 6.50
C PHE A 20 17.36 -1.54 7.66
N ASN A 21 17.49 -2.86 7.50
CA ASN A 21 17.09 -3.85 8.52
C ASN A 21 18.17 -4.11 9.58
N GLN A 22 19.32 -3.44 9.51
CA GLN A 22 20.34 -3.55 10.55
C GLN A 22 19.81 -3.04 11.90
N ASN A 23 20.15 -3.77 12.97
CA ASN A 23 19.81 -3.37 14.33
C ASN A 23 20.52 -2.08 14.72
N VAL A 24 19.96 -1.39 15.71
CA VAL A 24 20.55 -0.18 16.28
C VAL A 24 21.33 -0.56 17.54
N ASP A 25 22.67 -0.45 17.47
CA ASP A 25 23.54 -0.81 18.58
C ASP A 25 23.40 0.14 19.79
N ASP A 26 23.26 1.44 19.53
CA ASP A 26 23.05 2.48 20.54
C ASP A 26 21.76 3.26 20.24
N THR A 27 20.72 2.98 21.01
CA THR A 27 19.40 3.61 20.85
C THR A 27 19.30 4.98 21.53
N SER A 28 20.28 5.36 22.36
CA SER A 28 20.21 6.57 23.21
C SER A 28 19.94 7.84 22.40
N LYS A 29 20.53 7.93 21.21
CA LYS A 29 20.37 9.05 20.26
C LYS A 29 18.95 9.20 19.69
N TYR A 30 18.14 8.14 19.77
CA TYR A 30 16.81 8.09 19.14
C TYR A 30 15.66 8.03 20.15
N VAL A 31 15.98 7.87 21.45
CA VAL A 31 14.98 7.78 22.53
C VAL A 31 14.06 9.00 22.56
N SER A 32 14.61 10.21 22.39
CA SER A 32 13.83 11.44 22.38
C SER A 32 12.76 11.44 21.28
N TYR A 33 13.15 11.09 20.05
CA TYR A 33 12.24 11.04 18.89
C TYR A 33 11.17 9.95 19.05
N CYS A 34 11.55 8.80 19.61
CA CYS A 34 10.67 7.64 19.72
C CYS A 34 9.87 7.57 21.02
N LYS A 35 9.99 8.56 21.91
CA LYS A 35 9.36 8.56 23.24
C LYS A 35 7.86 8.27 23.21
N LEU A 36 7.13 8.81 22.22
CA LEU A 36 5.69 8.61 22.09
C LEU A 36 5.31 7.19 21.64
N MET A 37 6.22 6.45 21.00
CA MET A 37 5.95 5.08 20.55
C MET A 37 5.80 4.10 21.71
N THR A 38 6.35 4.41 22.90
CA THR A 38 6.23 3.54 24.08
C THR A 38 4.77 3.29 24.48
N LEU A 39 3.91 4.30 24.28
CA LEU A 39 2.46 4.24 24.54
C LEU A 39 1.71 3.27 23.63
N TYR A 40 2.34 2.86 22.52
CA TYR A 40 1.73 2.02 21.49
C TYR A 40 2.28 0.60 21.46
N THR A 41 3.24 0.27 22.32
CA THR A 41 3.85 -1.07 22.36
C THR A 41 2.85 -2.20 22.67
N GLY A 42 1.78 -1.91 23.41
CA GLY A 42 0.70 -2.86 23.66
C GLY A 42 -0.18 -3.15 22.44
N MET A 43 -0.38 -2.16 21.57
CA MET A 43 -1.18 -2.28 20.33
C MET A 43 -0.34 -2.80 19.16
N TYR A 44 0.91 -2.33 19.09
CA TYR A 44 1.88 -2.65 18.07
C TYR A 44 3.16 -3.17 18.75
N PRO A 45 3.20 -4.47 19.08
CA PRO A 45 4.43 -5.11 19.55
C PRO A 45 5.60 -4.79 18.61
N GLY A 46 6.76 -4.48 19.18
CA GLY A 46 7.98 -4.14 18.43
C GLY A 46 8.00 -2.75 17.77
N ILE A 47 6.93 -1.94 17.85
CA ILE A 47 6.91 -0.61 17.19
C ILE A 47 8.01 0.33 17.68
N LEU A 48 8.41 0.21 18.95
CA LEU A 48 9.48 1.01 19.52
C LEU A 48 10.83 0.70 18.85
N ASP A 49 11.13 -0.58 18.64
CA ASP A 49 12.36 -1.01 17.96
C ASP A 49 12.37 -0.57 16.50
N VAL A 50 11.22 -0.70 15.82
CA VAL A 50 11.05 -0.19 14.45
C VAL A 50 11.24 1.33 14.41
N CYS A 51 10.79 2.06 15.43
CA CYS A 51 11.01 3.50 15.53
C CYS A 51 12.49 3.86 15.62
N TYR A 52 13.28 3.15 16.44
CA TYR A 52 14.72 3.39 16.51
C TYR A 52 15.40 3.15 15.16
N ILE A 53 15.03 2.07 14.48
CA ILE A 53 15.55 1.77 13.14
C ILE A 53 15.13 2.86 12.14
N PHE A 54 13.86 3.29 12.17
CA PHE A 54 13.35 4.39 11.34
C PHE A 54 14.12 5.69 11.55
N ALA A 55 14.30 6.10 12.81
CA ALA A 55 15.03 7.32 13.17
C ALA A 55 16.49 7.25 12.72
N ARG A 56 17.17 6.12 12.99
CA ARG A 56 18.54 5.88 12.51
C ARG A 56 18.61 5.96 10.99
N ASN A 57 17.73 5.24 10.30
CA ASN A 57 17.73 5.17 8.85
C ASN A 57 17.48 6.52 8.21
N LEU A 58 16.60 7.33 8.78
CA LEU A 58 16.31 8.67 8.29
C LEU A 58 17.51 9.61 8.52
N ILE A 59 18.09 9.61 9.72
CA ILE A 59 19.23 10.48 10.07
C ILE A 59 20.49 10.13 9.28
N THR A 60 20.73 8.84 9.06
CA THR A 60 21.95 8.33 8.39
C THR A 60 21.68 7.82 6.97
N LEU A 61 20.59 8.30 6.35
CA LEU A 61 20.17 7.86 5.03
C LEU A 61 21.29 8.03 3.98
N PRO A 62 22.06 9.14 3.97
CA PRO A 62 23.15 9.30 3.03
C PRO A 62 24.30 8.30 3.21
N GLU A 63 24.55 7.82 4.43
CA GLU A 63 25.61 6.85 4.72
C GLU A 63 25.18 5.42 4.39
N ILE A 64 23.92 5.06 4.67
CA ILE A 64 23.39 3.71 4.43
C ILE A 64 23.37 3.38 2.93
N LEU A 65 22.85 4.30 2.12
CA LEU A 65 22.76 4.17 0.67
C LEU A 65 23.78 5.13 0.03
N ASN A 66 24.89 4.55 -0.45
CA ASN A 66 26.12 5.18 -0.96
C ASN A 66 25.93 6.48 -1.80
N HIS A 67 26.99 7.29 -1.88
CA HIS A 67 27.12 8.57 -2.59
C HIS A 67 26.71 8.58 -4.08
N HIS A 68 26.67 7.43 -4.76
CA HIS A 68 26.30 7.35 -6.19
C HIS A 68 24.80 7.44 -6.46
N MET A 69 23.97 7.49 -5.42
CA MET A 69 22.52 7.62 -5.52
C MET A 69 22.11 9.04 -5.15
N ASP A 70 21.22 9.69 -5.91
CA ASP A 70 20.70 11.00 -5.49
C ASP A 70 19.82 10.89 -4.23
N ASN A 71 19.57 12.02 -3.57
CA ASN A 71 18.81 12.04 -2.31
C ASN A 71 17.35 11.60 -2.49
N ASP A 72 16.73 11.88 -3.65
CA ASP A 72 15.35 11.50 -3.91
C ASP A 72 15.24 9.97 -4.03
N GLU A 73 16.20 9.34 -4.69
CA GLU A 73 16.26 7.90 -4.84
C GLU A 73 16.47 7.19 -3.50
N ARG A 74 17.39 7.69 -2.65
CA ARG A 74 17.54 7.15 -1.29
C ARG A 74 16.24 7.29 -0.50
N CYS A 75 15.55 8.42 -0.68
CA CYS A 75 14.29 8.68 0.00
C CYS A 75 13.14 7.77 -0.46
N ARG A 76 13.07 7.44 -1.76
CA ARG A 76 12.14 6.43 -2.29
C ARG A 76 12.37 5.07 -1.64
N TYR A 77 13.61 4.60 -1.62
CA TYR A 77 14.00 3.36 -0.94
C TYR A 77 13.60 3.35 0.55
N PHE A 78 13.87 4.45 1.25
CA PHE A 78 13.48 4.59 2.66
C PHE A 78 11.96 4.49 2.86
N ASN A 79 11.17 5.18 2.03
CA ASN A 79 9.71 5.19 2.12
C ASN A 79 9.10 3.81 1.79
N PHE A 80 9.58 3.16 0.73
CA PHE A 80 9.16 1.80 0.39
C PHE A 80 9.55 0.78 1.46
N TRP A 81 10.71 0.95 2.10
CA TRP A 81 11.13 0.10 3.20
C TRP A 81 10.16 0.20 4.39
N ILE A 82 9.89 1.41 4.91
CA ILE A 82 9.08 1.56 6.12
C ILE A 82 7.63 1.14 5.86
N THR A 83 7.05 1.49 4.71
CA THR A 83 5.67 1.12 4.37
C THR A 83 5.53 -0.40 4.23
N ASP A 84 6.47 -1.08 3.57
CA ASP A 84 6.48 -2.54 3.46
C ASP A 84 6.73 -3.21 4.82
N LYS A 85 7.60 -2.65 5.68
CA LYS A 85 7.85 -3.14 7.04
C LYS A 85 6.58 -3.11 7.88
N VAL A 86 5.88 -1.97 7.90
CA VAL A 86 4.60 -1.79 8.61
C VAL A 86 3.54 -2.74 8.05
N ARG A 87 3.39 -2.84 6.72
CA ARG A 87 2.46 -3.77 6.06
C ARG A 87 2.68 -5.23 6.49
N LYS A 88 3.94 -5.68 6.54
CA LYS A 88 4.30 -7.03 6.98
C LYS A 88 3.96 -7.27 8.45
N LEU A 89 4.22 -6.30 9.33
CA LEU A 89 3.89 -6.40 10.74
C LEU A 89 2.37 -6.43 10.98
N LEU A 90 1.59 -5.66 10.21
CA LEU A 90 0.12 -5.73 10.24
C LEU A 90 -0.41 -7.10 9.83
N ALA A 91 0.15 -7.68 8.77
CA ALA A 91 -0.28 -8.97 8.27
C ALA A 91 0.03 -10.15 9.22
N THR A 92 0.89 -9.95 10.22
CA THR A 92 1.46 -11.05 11.02
C THR A 92 1.33 -10.86 12.53
N GLU A 93 1.68 -9.69 13.06
CA GLU A 93 1.88 -9.45 14.49
C GLU A 93 0.81 -8.52 15.09
N TRP A 94 0.38 -7.50 14.36
CA TRP A 94 -0.53 -6.48 14.89
C TRP A 94 -1.99 -6.90 14.70
N LYS A 95 -2.68 -7.19 15.81
CA LYS A 95 -4.01 -7.83 15.84
C LYS A 95 -5.20 -6.90 15.54
N ASP A 96 -5.08 -5.89 14.68
CA ASP A 96 -6.23 -5.03 14.37
C ASP A 96 -6.20 -4.44 12.95
N ASN A 97 -7.31 -4.60 12.23
CA ASN A 97 -7.39 -4.61 10.76
C ASN A 97 -7.77 -3.24 10.14
N GLY A 98 -7.37 -2.15 10.79
CA GLY A 98 -7.69 -0.78 10.33
C GLY A 98 -7.02 0.35 11.12
N SER A 99 -5.99 0.03 11.91
CA SER A 99 -5.29 0.98 12.77
C SER A 99 -3.89 1.36 12.25
N GLU A 100 -3.50 0.88 11.07
CA GLU A 100 -2.22 1.17 10.42
C GLU A 100 -1.93 2.67 10.32
N HIS A 101 -2.98 3.45 10.10
CA HIS A 101 -2.91 4.91 10.04
C HIS A 101 -2.38 5.52 11.34
N ILE A 102 -2.63 4.90 12.51
CA ILE A 102 -2.10 5.35 13.80
C ILE A 102 -0.59 5.14 13.83
N ALA A 103 -0.12 3.94 13.49
CA ALA A 103 1.31 3.63 13.46
C ALA A 103 2.06 4.54 12.48
N LEU A 104 1.55 4.67 11.24
CA LEU A 104 2.13 5.53 10.20
C LEU A 104 2.13 7.01 10.62
N THR A 105 1.06 7.51 11.23
CA THR A 105 1.01 8.89 11.77
C THR A 105 2.08 9.11 12.83
N ARG A 106 2.39 8.09 13.66
CA ARG A 106 3.47 8.20 14.65
C ARG A 106 4.85 8.25 13.99
N PHE A 107 5.10 7.49 12.92
CA PHE A 107 6.35 7.63 12.16
C PHE A 107 6.49 9.02 11.52
N LEU A 108 5.40 9.60 11.01
CA LEU A 108 5.39 10.99 10.53
C LEU A 108 5.77 12.00 11.63
N GLN A 109 5.34 11.78 12.88
CA GLN A 109 5.73 12.63 14.01
C GLN A 109 7.21 12.49 14.39
N VAL A 110 7.75 11.28 14.26
CA VAL A 110 9.19 11.01 14.47
C VAL A 110 10.01 11.77 13.43
N GLU A 111 9.65 11.69 12.14
CA GLU A 111 10.28 12.47 11.07
C GLU A 111 10.23 13.97 11.36
N ASN A 112 9.05 14.50 11.69
CA ASN A 112 8.89 15.92 12.02
C ASN A 112 9.75 16.36 13.22
N SER A 113 9.96 15.48 14.20
CA SER A 113 10.80 15.76 15.36
C SER A 113 12.28 15.79 14.97
N ILE A 114 12.72 14.85 14.14
CA ILE A 114 14.09 14.80 13.61
C ILE A 114 14.38 16.03 12.75
N LYS A 115 13.44 16.42 11.88
CA LYS A 115 13.59 17.58 10.98
C LYS A 115 13.78 18.90 11.73
N LYS A 116 13.13 19.06 12.90
CA LYS A 116 13.31 20.26 13.75
C LYS A 116 14.72 20.39 14.31
N GLU A 117 15.45 19.27 14.44
CA GLU A 117 16.80 19.24 15.01
C GLU A 117 17.89 19.12 13.93
N SER A 118 17.52 18.83 12.68
CA SER A 118 18.44 18.66 11.56
C SER A 118 17.85 19.20 10.26
N GLU A 119 18.22 20.43 9.90
CA GLU A 119 17.74 21.13 8.69
C GLU A 119 18.23 20.50 7.37
N ASN A 120 19.23 19.61 7.41
CA ASN A 120 19.89 19.08 6.21
C ASN A 120 19.24 17.82 5.62
N ASN A 121 18.20 17.27 6.26
CA ASN A 121 17.52 16.08 5.75
C ASN A 121 16.31 16.45 4.87
N ASN A 122 16.48 16.26 3.56
CA ASN A 122 15.43 16.55 2.58
C ASN A 122 14.53 15.34 2.28
N CYS A 123 14.73 14.21 2.95
CA CYS A 123 13.85 13.07 2.79
C CYS A 123 12.63 13.18 3.70
N HIS A 124 11.44 13.16 3.09
CA HIS A 124 10.16 13.16 3.79
C HIS A 124 9.57 11.76 3.85
N PHE A 125 8.94 11.44 4.98
CA PHE A 125 8.11 10.26 5.06
C PHE A 125 6.74 10.59 4.45
N ASP A 126 6.50 10.09 3.25
CA ASP A 126 5.29 10.35 2.48
C ASP A 126 4.17 9.45 3.00
N TYR A 127 3.35 10.00 3.90
CA TYR A 127 2.19 9.32 4.44
C TYR A 127 0.92 10.12 4.15
N SER A 128 -0.06 9.44 3.55
CA SER A 128 -1.41 9.93 3.34
C SER A 128 -2.41 8.89 3.82
N SER A 129 -3.40 9.32 4.61
CA SER A 129 -4.46 8.44 5.09
C SER A 129 -5.38 7.92 3.99
N ASN A 130 -5.34 8.53 2.80
CA ASN A 130 -6.10 8.09 1.63
C ASN A 130 -5.39 6.97 0.86
N VAL A 131 -4.13 6.70 1.18
CA VAL A 131 -3.30 5.70 0.50
C VAL A 131 -3.18 4.47 1.38
N THR A 132 -3.61 3.32 0.85
CA THR A 132 -3.52 2.05 1.55
C THR A 132 -2.11 1.46 1.46
N LEU A 133 -1.76 0.58 2.40
CA LEU A 133 -0.48 -0.13 2.36
C LEU A 133 -0.37 -1.11 1.18
N GLU A 134 -1.50 -1.55 0.62
CA GLU A 134 -1.53 -2.34 -0.62
C GLU A 134 -1.19 -1.47 -1.85
N LEU A 135 -1.61 -0.20 -1.89
CA LEU A 135 -1.14 0.74 -2.92
C LEU A 135 0.37 1.00 -2.79
N TRP A 136 0.87 1.20 -1.57
CA TRP A 136 2.32 1.31 -1.32
C TRP A 136 3.09 0.08 -1.80
N LYS A 137 2.54 -1.12 -1.61
CA LYS A 137 3.11 -2.36 -2.14
C LYS A 137 3.16 -2.33 -3.66
N GLU A 138 2.06 -1.98 -4.34
CA GLU A 138 2.03 -1.88 -5.80
C GLU A 138 3.09 -0.89 -6.33
N TRP A 139 3.23 0.27 -5.70
CA TRP A 139 4.24 1.27 -6.11
C TRP A 139 5.67 0.84 -5.82
N LYS A 140 5.89 0.14 -4.70
CA LYS A 140 7.17 -0.51 -4.43
C LYS A 140 7.50 -1.54 -5.51
N ASP A 141 6.53 -2.38 -5.90
CA ASP A 141 6.72 -3.38 -6.94
C ASP A 141 7.10 -2.72 -8.29
N LEU A 142 6.49 -1.57 -8.62
CA LEU A 142 6.87 -0.77 -9.80
C LEU A 142 8.30 -0.22 -9.70
N HIS A 143 8.66 0.37 -8.57
CA HIS A 143 10.01 0.89 -8.34
C HIS A 143 11.05 -0.22 -8.45
N ASP A 144 10.81 -1.35 -7.79
CA ASP A 144 11.71 -2.50 -7.77
C ASP A 144 11.87 -3.07 -9.19
N TYR A 145 10.78 -3.17 -9.97
CA TYR A 145 10.86 -3.59 -11.37
C TYR A 145 11.72 -2.65 -12.22
N ILE A 146 11.49 -1.34 -12.14
CA ILE A 146 12.23 -0.32 -12.90
C ILE A 146 13.71 -0.37 -12.56
N ARG A 147 14.05 -0.35 -11.26
CA ARG A 147 15.45 -0.30 -10.82
C ARG A 147 16.21 -1.58 -11.09
N ASN A 148 15.53 -2.72 -11.15
CA ASN A 148 16.13 -4.01 -11.47
C ASN A 148 15.90 -4.45 -12.92
N TYR A 149 15.45 -3.57 -13.82
CA TYR A 149 15.03 -3.96 -15.18
C TYR A 149 16.14 -4.70 -15.95
N ASP A 150 17.35 -4.15 -15.98
CA ASP A 150 18.49 -4.73 -16.70
C ASP A 150 18.89 -6.10 -16.12
N ASP A 151 18.93 -6.19 -14.78
CA ASP A 151 19.24 -7.43 -14.07
C ASP A 151 18.16 -8.51 -14.33
N ILE A 152 16.88 -8.13 -14.34
CA ILE A 152 15.75 -9.00 -14.69
C ILE A 152 15.91 -9.47 -16.14
N GLN A 153 16.23 -8.57 -17.08
CA GLN A 153 16.42 -8.90 -18.49
C GLN A 153 17.54 -9.95 -18.68
N GLN A 154 18.67 -9.77 -17.99
CA GLN A 154 19.77 -10.75 -18.02
C GLN A 154 19.35 -12.09 -17.41
N ARG A 155 18.59 -12.06 -16.32
CA ARG A 155 18.16 -13.27 -15.61
C ARG A 155 17.20 -14.13 -16.42
N ILE A 156 16.19 -13.53 -17.05
CA ILE A 156 15.18 -14.26 -17.84
C ILE A 156 15.72 -14.82 -19.15
N THR A 157 16.82 -14.25 -19.67
CA THR A 157 17.51 -14.76 -20.86
C THR A 157 18.46 -15.91 -20.53
N SER A 158 18.89 -16.02 -19.27
CA SER A 158 19.84 -17.04 -18.81
C SER A 158 19.14 -18.29 -18.24
N ASP A 159 17.88 -18.19 -17.80
CA ASP A 159 17.12 -19.28 -17.17
C ASP A 159 15.66 -19.29 -17.64
N GLY A 160 15.27 -20.32 -18.39
CA GLY A 160 13.91 -20.49 -18.90
C GLY A 160 12.84 -20.68 -17.82
N HIS A 161 13.19 -21.16 -16.62
CA HIS A 161 12.26 -21.21 -15.50
C HIS A 161 12.00 -19.79 -14.94
N MET A 162 13.03 -18.93 -14.92
CA MET A 162 12.87 -17.52 -14.55
C MET A 162 11.99 -16.78 -15.56
N CYS A 163 11.99 -17.18 -16.84
CA CYS A 163 11.07 -16.63 -17.83
C CYS A 163 9.60 -16.86 -17.45
N THR A 164 9.23 -18.08 -17.01
CA THR A 164 7.86 -18.37 -16.57
C THR A 164 7.47 -17.57 -15.32
N ILE A 165 8.37 -17.40 -14.36
CA ILE A 165 8.13 -16.56 -13.17
C ILE A 165 7.95 -15.09 -13.59
N TYR A 166 8.83 -14.58 -14.45
CA TYR A 166 8.77 -13.24 -15.00
C TYR A 166 7.45 -12.98 -15.72
N SER A 167 6.97 -13.93 -16.54
CA SER A 167 5.68 -13.81 -17.23
C SER A 167 4.53 -13.48 -16.28
N LYS A 168 4.49 -14.10 -15.09
CA LYS A 168 3.47 -13.81 -14.05
C LYS A 168 3.73 -12.48 -13.36
N TYR A 169 4.96 -12.26 -12.92
CA TYR A 169 5.39 -11.02 -12.26
C TYR A 169 5.10 -9.78 -13.12
N PHE A 170 5.45 -9.81 -14.41
CA PHE A 170 5.23 -8.72 -15.35
C PHE A 170 3.74 -8.36 -15.51
N ASN A 171 2.83 -9.34 -15.48
CA ASN A 171 1.39 -9.04 -15.55
C ASN A 171 0.92 -8.20 -14.35
N ASN A 172 1.45 -8.48 -13.16
CA ASN A 172 1.14 -7.72 -11.95
C ASN A 172 1.75 -6.32 -12.00
N ILE A 173 3.01 -6.21 -12.46
CA ILE A 173 3.66 -4.92 -12.71
C ILE A 173 2.87 -4.07 -13.72
N LYS A 174 2.45 -4.67 -14.84
CA LYS A 174 1.69 -3.95 -15.87
C LYS A 174 0.37 -3.43 -15.34
N LYS A 175 -0.35 -4.25 -14.56
CA LYS A 175 -1.60 -3.86 -13.92
C LYS A 175 -1.41 -2.71 -12.93
N ALA A 176 -0.38 -2.79 -12.08
CA ALA A 176 -0.04 -1.73 -11.14
C ALA A 176 0.33 -0.42 -11.87
N HIS A 177 1.07 -0.52 -12.97
CA HIS A 177 1.47 0.62 -13.79
C HIS A 177 0.27 1.31 -14.45
N ASP A 178 -0.61 0.53 -15.08
CA ASP A 178 -1.81 1.07 -15.73
C ASP A 178 -2.71 1.81 -14.73
N LYS A 179 -2.89 1.22 -13.54
CA LYS A 179 -3.62 1.84 -12.44
C LYS A 179 -2.97 3.15 -11.97
N TYR A 180 -1.65 3.13 -11.73
CA TYR A 180 -0.91 4.36 -11.37
C TYR A 180 -1.06 5.44 -12.44
N LYS A 181 -0.98 5.08 -13.72
CA LYS A 181 -1.14 6.05 -14.82
C LYS A 181 -2.54 6.66 -14.88
N GLU A 182 -3.57 5.87 -14.65
CA GLU A 182 -4.94 6.36 -14.61
C GLU A 182 -5.16 7.32 -13.43
N GLU A 183 -4.65 6.97 -12.26
CA GLU A 183 -4.92 7.69 -11.00
C GLU A 183 -3.99 8.90 -10.79
N CYS A 184 -2.72 8.82 -11.19
CA CYS A 184 -1.67 9.76 -10.78
C CYS A 184 -0.98 10.54 -11.91
N CYS A 185 -1.01 10.07 -13.16
CA CYS A 185 -0.24 10.72 -14.24
C CYS A 185 -1.00 11.82 -14.99
N ASN A 186 -2.33 11.90 -14.85
CA ASN A 186 -3.17 12.78 -15.65
C ASN A 186 -3.94 13.84 -14.84
N ARG A 187 -3.85 13.80 -13.50
CA ARG A 187 -4.61 14.68 -12.59
C ARG A 187 -3.82 14.92 -11.30
N ASP A 188 -4.03 16.07 -10.69
CA ASP A 188 -3.68 16.32 -9.28
C ASP A 188 -4.65 15.51 -8.39
N SER A 189 -4.35 14.23 -8.24
CA SER A 189 -5.09 13.31 -7.37
C SER A 189 -4.48 13.34 -5.98
N ASN A 190 -5.31 13.56 -4.96
CA ASN A 190 -4.89 13.49 -3.54
C ASN A 190 -4.50 12.06 -3.09
N ASN A 191 -4.60 11.07 -3.98
CA ASN A 191 -4.30 9.67 -3.71
C ASN A 191 -2.89 9.26 -4.16
N CYS A 192 -2.06 10.22 -4.59
CA CYS A 192 -0.74 9.95 -5.14
C CYS A 192 0.36 10.53 -4.24
N PRO A 193 1.49 9.83 -4.04
CA PRO A 193 2.62 10.34 -3.27
C PRO A 193 3.22 11.53 -3.99
N ASN A 194 3.35 12.66 -3.28
CA ASN A 194 3.86 13.90 -3.84
C ASN A 194 5.19 14.33 -3.21
N LEU A 195 5.62 13.70 -2.11
CA LEU A 195 6.84 14.07 -1.39
C LEU A 195 8.08 13.28 -1.84
N ILE A 196 7.90 12.14 -2.53
CA ILE A 196 9.00 11.24 -2.94
C ILE A 196 9.25 11.15 -4.46
N LYS A 197 8.65 12.05 -5.26
CA LYS A 197 8.87 12.20 -6.71
C LYS A 197 8.75 10.86 -7.49
N LEU A 198 7.52 10.38 -7.63
CA LEU A 198 7.18 9.16 -8.39
C LEU A 198 6.68 9.46 -9.81
N ASP A 199 6.91 10.66 -10.34
CA ASP A 199 6.48 11.09 -11.68
C ASP A 199 7.13 10.29 -12.81
N TYR A 200 8.31 9.70 -12.58
CA TYR A 200 8.99 8.85 -13.56
C TYR A 200 8.20 7.59 -13.93
N PHE A 201 7.28 7.12 -13.09
CA PHE A 201 6.33 6.04 -13.45
C PHE A 201 5.44 6.43 -14.65
N CYS A 202 5.23 7.73 -14.88
CA CYS A 202 4.43 8.25 -15.99
C CYS A 202 5.23 8.34 -17.30
N THR A 203 6.55 8.52 -17.22
CA THR A 203 7.41 8.82 -18.36
C THR A 203 8.12 7.58 -18.92
N GLU A 204 8.49 6.60 -18.08
CA GLU A 204 9.25 5.40 -18.45
C GLU A 204 8.42 4.29 -19.14
N ASN A 205 7.58 4.67 -20.11
CA ASN A 205 6.63 3.76 -20.76
C ASN A 205 7.27 2.58 -21.51
N ASN A 206 8.51 2.74 -21.96
CA ASN A 206 9.26 1.70 -22.68
C ASN A 206 9.56 0.48 -21.79
N LEU A 207 9.76 0.67 -20.48
CA LEU A 207 10.06 -0.43 -19.55
C LEU A 207 8.84 -1.34 -19.31
N PHE A 208 7.64 -0.87 -19.61
CA PHE A 208 6.38 -1.61 -19.44
C PHE A 208 5.94 -2.36 -20.70
N THR A 209 6.89 -2.63 -21.60
CA THR A 209 6.72 -3.60 -22.69
C THR A 209 7.24 -4.95 -22.24
N LYS A 210 6.47 -6.02 -22.44
CA LYS A 210 6.85 -7.37 -22.01
C LYS A 210 8.13 -7.80 -22.73
N LEU A 211 9.14 -8.22 -21.97
CA LEU A 211 10.36 -8.80 -22.49
C LEU A 211 10.08 -10.19 -23.08
N THR A 212 10.71 -10.48 -24.21
CA THR A 212 10.67 -11.80 -24.84
C THR A 212 11.72 -12.73 -24.20
N CYS A 213 11.30 -13.92 -23.79
CA CYS A 213 12.18 -14.99 -23.32
C CYS A 213 11.55 -16.35 -23.66
N GLU A 214 12.35 -17.40 -23.70
CA GLU A 214 11.88 -18.76 -23.97
C GLU A 214 11.54 -19.47 -22.65
N GLU A 215 10.27 -19.79 -22.46
CA GLU A 215 9.84 -20.60 -21.32
C GLU A 215 10.32 -22.04 -21.54
N THR A 216 11.00 -22.61 -20.55
CA THR A 216 11.30 -24.05 -20.57
C THR A 216 9.97 -24.80 -20.60
N LYS A 217 9.70 -25.49 -21.70
CA LYS A 217 8.62 -26.49 -21.76
C LYS A 217 8.96 -27.55 -20.73
N ASN A 218 8.23 -27.58 -19.62
CA ASN A 218 8.30 -28.68 -18.68
C ASN A 218 7.75 -29.92 -19.39
N ASP A 219 8.61 -30.67 -20.08
CA ASP A 219 8.30 -32.03 -20.50
C ASP A 219 8.14 -32.87 -19.23
N ALA A 220 6.90 -33.08 -18.80
CA ALA A 220 6.52 -33.99 -17.74
C ALA A 220 6.71 -35.48 -18.13
N SER A 221 7.64 -35.79 -19.03
CA SER A 221 7.86 -37.12 -19.58
C SER A 221 9.32 -37.31 -20.01
N ALA A 222 10.21 -37.34 -19.04
CA ALA A 222 11.49 -38.02 -19.17
C ALA A 222 11.88 -38.62 -17.82
N SER A 223 11.17 -39.68 -17.42
CA SER A 223 11.73 -40.63 -16.46
C SER A 223 12.88 -41.35 -17.17
N PRO A 224 14.09 -41.44 -16.59
CA PRO A 224 15.13 -42.27 -17.16
C PRO A 224 14.73 -43.73 -16.95
N GLU A 225 14.15 -44.36 -17.97
CA GLU A 225 13.98 -45.81 -17.98
C GLU A 225 15.37 -46.46 -17.95
N MET A 226 15.73 -46.93 -16.75
CA MET A 226 16.86 -47.82 -16.56
C MET A 226 16.55 -49.14 -17.27
N SER A 227 17.30 -49.40 -18.33
CA SER A 227 17.26 -50.64 -19.10
C SER A 227 17.33 -51.87 -18.18
N ARG A 228 16.37 -52.78 -18.33
CA ARG A 228 16.58 -54.20 -18.03
C ARG A 228 16.10 -55.03 -19.22
N ASN A 229 17.07 -55.50 -19.99
CA ASN A 229 16.93 -56.59 -20.94
C ASN A 229 16.40 -57.84 -20.22
N SER A 230 15.43 -58.53 -20.81
CA SER A 230 15.34 -60.01 -20.84
C SER A 230 14.30 -60.50 -21.85
N ASN A 231 14.81 -60.92 -23.01
CA ASN A 231 14.41 -61.97 -23.94
C ASN A 231 13.00 -62.13 -24.57
N PRO A 232 12.95 -62.65 -25.82
CA PRO A 232 11.75 -62.72 -26.65
C PRO A 232 11.12 -64.13 -26.69
N HIS A 233 9.79 -64.19 -26.68
CA HIS A 233 9.07 -65.31 -27.28
C HIS A 233 7.78 -64.80 -27.92
N GLY A 234 7.66 -65.02 -29.23
CA GLY A 234 6.54 -64.53 -30.03
C GLY A 234 5.28 -65.37 -29.87
N GLN A 235 4.16 -64.82 -30.36
CA GLN A 235 3.31 -65.48 -31.35
C GLN A 235 2.21 -64.52 -31.83
N LEU A 236 1.89 -64.70 -33.11
CA LEU A 236 0.96 -63.98 -33.95
C LEU A 236 -0.41 -64.68 -33.86
N ALA A 237 -1.51 -63.94 -33.67
CA ALA A 237 -2.83 -64.36 -34.13
C ALA A 237 -3.80 -63.17 -34.19
N THR A 238 -4.17 -62.83 -35.43
CA THR A 238 -5.38 -62.11 -35.87
C THR A 238 -6.67 -62.74 -35.35
N ASP A 239 -7.70 -61.94 -35.05
CA ASP A 239 -8.99 -62.04 -35.76
C ASP A 239 -10.01 -60.90 -35.48
N LYS A 240 -10.98 -60.84 -36.40
CA LYS A 240 -11.84 -59.74 -36.85
C LYS A 240 -13.04 -59.35 -35.95
N ILE A 241 -13.44 -58.09 -36.14
CA ILE A 241 -14.74 -57.37 -35.90
C ILE A 241 -15.92 -58.02 -36.69
N PRO A 242 -17.21 -57.55 -36.71
CA PRO A 242 -17.99 -56.58 -35.89
C PRO A 242 -19.48 -56.97 -35.63
N SER A 243 -20.22 -56.16 -34.84
CA SER A 243 -21.68 -55.86 -35.01
C SER A 243 -22.17 -55.06 -33.79
N ALA A 244 -23.23 -54.24 -33.79
CA ALA A 244 -24.01 -53.49 -34.77
C ALA A 244 -24.98 -52.62 -33.91
N PHE A 245 -25.33 -51.42 -34.38
CA PHE A 245 -26.39 -50.58 -33.79
C PHE A 245 -27.77 -51.25 -33.88
N PRO A 246 -28.77 -50.73 -33.14
CA PRO A 246 -29.95 -50.27 -33.88
C PRO A 246 -30.46 -48.89 -33.44
N ILE A 247 -30.95 -48.17 -34.45
CA ILE A 247 -31.83 -47.00 -34.41
C ILE A 247 -33.24 -47.47 -34.82
N SER A 248 -34.31 -46.96 -34.20
CA SER A 248 -35.67 -46.75 -34.78
C SER A 248 -36.63 -46.22 -33.70
N ARG A 249 -37.65 -45.36 -33.89
CA ARG A 249 -38.17 -44.43 -34.93
C ARG A 249 -39.34 -43.63 -34.28
N HIS A 250 -39.54 -42.39 -34.76
CA HIS A 250 -40.78 -41.57 -34.91
C HIS A 250 -41.99 -41.67 -33.96
N SER A 251 -42.57 -40.50 -33.59
CA SER A 251 -43.77 -39.90 -34.23
C SER A 251 -44.06 -38.48 -33.69
N ASP A 252 -44.61 -37.62 -34.54
CA ASP A 252 -45.01 -36.21 -34.31
C ASP A 252 -46.33 -36.06 -33.51
N ASP A 253 -46.54 -34.97 -32.76
CA ASP A 253 -47.64 -34.00 -32.92
C ASP A 253 -47.56 -32.79 -31.94
N VAL A 254 -48.28 -31.75 -32.35
CA VAL A 254 -48.43 -30.32 -32.03
C VAL A 254 -48.56 -29.83 -30.57
N GLY A 255 -47.94 -28.66 -30.31
CA GLY A 255 -48.61 -27.51 -29.66
C GLY A 255 -48.19 -27.11 -28.23
N SER A 256 -47.33 -26.09 -28.11
CA SER A 256 -47.52 -24.93 -27.19
C SER A 256 -46.31 -23.99 -27.25
N HIS A 257 -46.58 -22.69 -27.36
CA HIS A 257 -45.60 -21.62 -27.26
C HIS A 257 -44.99 -21.62 -25.86
N ASP A 258 -43.71 -21.96 -25.73
CA ASP A 258 -42.94 -21.67 -24.53
C ASP A 258 -41.85 -20.65 -24.83
N LEU A 259 -42.00 -19.50 -24.16
CA LEU A 259 -41.14 -18.34 -24.27
C LEU A 259 -39.88 -18.60 -23.41
N SER A 260 -38.73 -18.54 -24.08
CA SER A 260 -37.37 -18.67 -23.55
C SER A 260 -37.13 -18.04 -22.15
N PRO A 261 -36.39 -18.73 -21.23
CA PRO A 261 -36.11 -18.25 -19.88
C PRO A 261 -34.88 -17.33 -19.87
N TYR A 262 -34.98 -16.11 -20.42
CA TYR A 262 -33.89 -15.13 -20.35
C TYR A 262 -34.26 -13.83 -19.60
N ASN A 263 -35.51 -13.68 -19.14
CA ASN A 263 -35.99 -12.43 -18.54
C ASN A 263 -36.02 -12.40 -17.01
N SER A 264 -35.81 -13.50 -16.29
CA SER A 264 -35.96 -13.51 -14.82
C SER A 264 -34.93 -12.62 -14.10
N ASN A 265 -33.70 -12.55 -14.61
CA ASN A 265 -32.62 -11.79 -13.97
C ASN A 265 -32.77 -10.26 -14.14
N TYR A 266 -33.43 -9.81 -15.22
CA TYR A 266 -33.65 -8.38 -15.46
C TYR A 266 -34.69 -7.79 -14.51
N TYR A 267 -35.82 -8.49 -14.31
CA TYR A 267 -36.89 -8.02 -13.41
C TYR A 267 -36.47 -8.08 -11.94
N VAL A 268 -35.64 -9.06 -11.54
CA VAL A 268 -35.06 -9.10 -10.18
C VAL A 268 -34.12 -7.92 -9.94
N LYS A 269 -33.24 -7.60 -10.90
CA LYS A 269 -32.33 -6.44 -10.81
C LYS A 269 -33.09 -5.10 -10.80
N LEU A 270 -34.14 -4.99 -11.61
CA LEU A 270 -35.00 -3.81 -11.65
C LEU A 270 -35.80 -3.65 -10.35
N SER A 271 -36.30 -4.75 -9.77
CA SER A 271 -37.01 -4.75 -8.50
C SER A 271 -36.13 -4.34 -7.32
N VAL A 272 -34.88 -4.83 -7.27
CA VAL A 272 -33.93 -4.45 -6.20
C VAL A 272 -33.54 -2.97 -6.30
N GLY A 273 -33.32 -2.46 -7.52
CA GLY A 273 -33.00 -1.05 -7.74
C GLY A 273 -34.12 -0.10 -7.32
N LEU A 274 -35.37 -0.43 -7.65
CA LEU A 274 -36.55 0.36 -7.28
C LEU A 274 -36.80 0.37 -5.76
N SER A 275 -36.56 -0.76 -5.07
CA SER A 275 -36.68 -0.82 -3.61
C SER A 275 -35.65 0.03 -2.88
N LEU A 276 -34.41 0.11 -3.38
CA LEU A 276 -33.35 0.93 -2.77
C LEU A 276 -33.63 2.43 -2.92
N LEU A 277 -34.13 2.87 -4.08
CA LEU A 277 -34.47 4.28 -4.31
C LEU A 277 -35.57 4.79 -3.37
N GLY A 278 -36.55 3.96 -3.03
CA GLY A 278 -37.59 4.28 -2.05
C GLY A 278 -37.03 4.44 -0.63
N ILE A 279 -36.09 3.59 -0.23
CA ILE A 279 -35.45 3.65 1.09
C ILE A 279 -34.59 4.90 1.23
N PHE A 280 -33.78 5.24 0.22
CA PHE A 280 -32.98 6.48 0.26
C PHE A 280 -33.84 7.73 0.29
N SER A 281 -34.94 7.76 -0.47
CA SER A 281 -35.87 8.90 -0.50
C SER A 281 -36.56 9.13 0.84
N THR A 282 -36.99 8.06 1.51
CA THR A 282 -37.62 8.14 2.84
C THR A 282 -36.63 8.57 3.93
N ILE A 283 -35.40 8.06 3.92
CA ILE A 283 -34.35 8.48 4.85
C ILE A 283 -33.99 9.96 4.66
N PHE A 284 -33.87 10.42 3.40
CA PHE A 284 -33.58 11.83 3.09
C PHE A 284 -34.69 12.77 3.55
N TYR A 285 -35.96 12.39 3.35
CA TYR A 285 -37.10 13.15 3.87
C TYR A 285 -37.12 13.17 5.41
N LEU A 286 -36.89 12.03 6.08
CA LEU A 286 -36.85 11.97 7.54
C LEU A 286 -35.68 12.80 8.11
N TYR A 287 -34.53 12.82 7.43
CA TYR A 287 -33.37 13.63 7.82
C TYR A 287 -33.66 15.13 7.76
N ASN A 288 -34.37 15.60 6.73
CA ASN A 288 -34.67 17.03 6.57
C ASN A 288 -35.89 17.52 7.36
N PHE A 289 -36.89 16.65 7.60
CA PHE A 289 -38.19 17.07 8.15
C PHE A 289 -38.50 16.52 9.56
N THR A 290 -37.65 15.66 10.13
CA THR A 290 -37.83 15.13 11.50
C THR A 290 -36.82 15.73 12.46
N THR A 291 -37.19 15.90 13.73
CA THR A 291 -36.36 16.37 14.86
C THR A 291 -35.08 15.56 15.11
N LEU A 292 -34.87 14.46 14.37
CA LEU A 292 -33.65 13.66 14.36
C LEU A 292 -32.47 14.36 13.66
N GLY A 293 -32.71 15.18 12.63
CA GLY A 293 -31.66 15.90 11.90
C GLY A 293 -30.93 16.94 12.77
N THR A 294 -31.68 17.66 13.62
CA THR A 294 -31.10 18.62 14.58
C THR A 294 -30.31 17.92 15.69
N TRP A 295 -30.71 16.71 16.10
CA TRP A 295 -30.00 15.93 17.12
C TRP A 295 -28.63 15.44 16.62
N ILE A 296 -28.56 14.95 15.38
CA ILE A 296 -27.29 14.54 14.74
C ILE A 296 -26.35 15.73 14.57
N ARG A 297 -26.87 16.87 14.09
CA ARG A 297 -26.08 18.11 13.95
C ARG A 297 -25.53 18.62 15.29
N SER A 298 -26.30 18.49 16.37
CA SER A 298 -25.86 18.89 17.72
C SER A 298 -24.74 17.99 18.27
N LYS A 299 -24.75 16.69 17.97
CA LYS A 299 -23.67 15.75 18.37
C LYS A 299 -22.39 15.98 17.57
N ILE A 300 -22.50 16.30 16.28
CA ILE A 300 -21.35 16.64 15.42
C ILE A 300 -20.70 17.96 15.88
N LEU A 301 -21.50 19.00 16.15
CA LEU A 301 -20.98 20.29 16.62
C LEU A 301 -20.37 20.19 18.04
N ARG A 302 -20.90 19.31 18.91
CA ARG A 302 -20.31 19.04 20.23
C ARG A 302 -18.95 18.33 20.14
N LYS A 303 -18.67 17.58 19.07
CA LYS A 303 -17.36 16.96 18.83
C LYS A 303 -16.30 18.00 18.43
N ASN A 304 -16.69 19.05 17.70
CA ASN A 304 -15.78 20.13 17.30
C ASN A 304 -15.40 21.06 18.47
N LYS A 305 -16.24 21.20 19.51
CA LYS A 305 -15.94 22.02 20.70
C LYS A 305 -14.92 21.38 21.66
N ILE A 306 -14.57 20.11 21.49
CA ILE A 306 -13.56 19.42 22.30
C ILE A 306 -12.13 19.64 21.74
N ASN A 307 -11.99 20.02 20.47
CA ASN A 307 -10.69 20.26 19.82
C ASN A 307 -10.12 21.67 20.01
N ASP A 308 -10.87 22.60 20.62
CA ASP A 308 -10.45 24.01 20.76
C ASP A 308 -9.67 24.29 22.07
N ASN A 309 -9.43 23.26 22.89
CA ASN A 309 -8.75 23.39 24.18
C ASN A 309 -7.22 23.21 24.11
N MET A 310 -6.64 22.81 22.97
CA MET A 310 -5.18 22.66 22.88
C MET A 310 -4.42 23.97 22.59
N ASP A 311 -5.12 25.02 22.15
CA ASP A 311 -4.49 26.29 21.77
C ASP A 311 -4.35 27.26 22.98
N LYS A 312 -5.20 27.09 24.01
CA LYS A 312 -5.12 27.88 25.26
C LYS A 312 -3.96 27.49 26.17
N ASP A 313 -3.52 26.24 26.13
CA ASP A 313 -2.40 25.79 26.97
C ASP A 313 -1.04 26.26 26.41
N SER A 314 -0.97 26.51 25.10
CA SER A 314 0.23 27.04 24.44
C SER A 314 0.46 28.54 24.75
N GLN A 315 -0.61 29.32 24.94
CA GLN A 315 -0.52 30.74 25.31
C GLN A 315 -0.15 30.95 26.79
N ASN A 316 -0.63 30.09 27.70
CA ASN A 316 -0.31 30.18 29.13
C ASN A 316 1.13 29.78 29.47
N LEU A 317 1.83 29.03 28.60
CA LEU A 317 3.25 28.69 28.77
C LEU A 317 4.19 29.81 28.29
N LEU A 318 3.75 30.67 27.38
CA LEU A 318 4.55 31.78 26.85
C LEU A 318 4.53 33.03 27.75
N GLU A 319 3.49 33.20 28.57
CA GLU A 319 3.36 34.37 29.47
C GLU A 319 4.26 34.28 30.71
N HIS A 320 4.82 33.11 31.03
CA HIS A 320 5.57 32.90 32.27
C HIS A 320 7.11 33.01 32.16
N GLU A 321 7.68 33.22 30.95
CA GLU A 321 9.13 33.28 30.74
C GLU A 321 9.70 34.67 30.37
N SER A 322 8.88 35.71 30.19
CA SER A 322 9.39 37.07 29.88
C SER A 322 9.45 37.98 31.11
N GLY A 323 10.27 37.57 32.08
CA GLY A 323 10.67 38.43 33.20
C GLY A 323 11.98 39.18 32.93
N ASN A 324 11.88 40.51 32.89
CA ASN A 324 12.92 41.55 33.01
C ASN A 324 13.73 41.95 31.77
N VAL A 325 13.39 43.11 31.20
CA VAL A 325 14.36 44.20 30.97
C VAL A 325 13.72 45.53 31.38
N ASP A 326 14.46 46.24 32.23
CA ASP A 326 14.21 47.54 32.84
C ASP A 326 14.50 48.67 31.83
N VAL A 327 13.53 49.53 31.50
CA VAL A 327 13.77 50.87 30.92
C VAL A 327 12.64 51.82 31.34
N ASN A 328 12.92 52.69 32.31
CA ASN A 328 12.17 53.93 32.57
C ASN A 328 12.37 54.93 31.42
N PHE A 329 11.27 55.51 30.91
CA PHE A 329 11.28 56.87 30.36
C PHE A 329 9.96 57.61 30.69
N TYR A 330 10.15 58.82 31.19
CA TYR A 330 9.18 59.84 31.60
C TYR A 330 8.15 60.21 30.52
N GLY A 331 6.98 60.68 30.97
CA GLY A 331 6.29 61.81 30.32
C GLY A 331 4.78 61.68 30.12
N ASP A 332 4.05 62.40 30.98
CA ASP A 332 2.82 63.16 30.67
C ASP A 332 1.45 62.46 30.68
N ASP A 333 0.79 62.65 31.83
CA ASP A 333 -0.43 63.44 32.01
C ASP A 333 -1.85 62.82 31.83
N PHE A 334 -2.49 62.72 33.01
CA PHE A 334 -3.90 63.03 33.34
C PHE A 334 -5.02 62.09 32.83
N ASN A 335 -6.07 61.70 33.58
CA ASN A 335 -6.49 61.83 34.99
C ASN A 335 -7.85 61.06 35.14
N ILE A 336 -8.24 60.71 36.37
CA ILE A 336 -9.65 60.46 36.86
C ILE A 336 -10.26 59.06 36.57
N LYS A 337 -10.89 58.31 37.50
CA LYS A 337 -11.12 58.38 38.96
C LYS A 337 -11.56 56.97 39.42
N TYR A 338 -11.10 56.54 40.59
CA TYR A 338 -11.68 55.42 41.35
C TYR A 338 -12.93 55.88 42.10
N LEU A 339 -13.91 54.98 42.24
CA LEU A 339 -14.90 54.98 43.32
C LEU A 339 -15.23 53.52 43.70
N PRO A 340 -14.87 53.06 44.92
CA PRO A 340 -15.31 51.77 45.45
C PRO A 340 -16.58 51.94 46.31
N SER A 341 -17.46 50.95 46.27
CA SER A 341 -18.31 50.51 47.38
C SER A 341 -18.71 49.06 47.14
#